data_AF-A0A7C6FX33-F1
#
_entry.id   AF-A0A7C6FX33-F1
#
_cell.length_a   1.000
_cell.length_b   1.000
_cell.length_c   1.000
_cell.angle_alpha   90.00
_cell.angle_beta   90.00
_cell.angle_gamma   90.00
#
_symmetry.space_group_name_H-M   'P 1'
#
loop_
_entity.id
_entity.type
_entity.pdbx_description
1 polymer ?
#
loop_
_entity_poly.entity_id
_entity_poly.type
_entity_poly.pdbx_seq_one_letter_code
_entity_poly.pdbx_strand_id
1 'polypeptide(L)'
;MRDLICKNCGAENPEEARFCMECGMELEKEAEPCPSCGTLNPHNAKFCNECGISLIEKEEPHEPSEATEDLQKPLVEIHEAEDDDEYEPSDEESEDDEIDEGAPVETKKVEYIPPTGSESWRELCPACNHKPLTPKTFKGFLSTKNLLECDYCGAIFEKTGNKYLFKTIYDISSDFWKRYGRKTLTETEWTRIAHGGISDEEKALIEQKAAQNDMTFFVNALNKGETNLTPIPNPPIILKKNEEACVALSGITLREARAVRHTRGGYAGPTIRVAKGVSFRMGSVAARSESRDELRDIDRGTLVLTNKRLIFIGSKRTTNIDLRKIISITAYKDGIASQRENKQKTEYFTGIDRHTLTFSTNGRSHNVPFTGLIMKAAIEGKIRQI
;
A
#
# COMPACT_ATOMS: atom_id res chain seq x y z
N MET A 1 -33.67 -5.73 -19.82
CA MET A 1 -33.06 -6.19 -18.55
C MET A 1 -33.87 -5.55 -17.43
N ARG A 2 -33.37 -5.47 -16.18
CA ARG A 2 -33.72 -4.36 -15.30
C ARG A 2 -32.53 -3.43 -15.24
N ASP A 3 -32.74 -2.16 -15.51
CA ASP A 3 -31.65 -1.21 -15.63
C ASP A 3 -31.34 -0.58 -14.26
N LEU A 4 -30.05 -0.53 -13.90
CA LEU A 4 -29.56 -0.18 -12.57
C LEU A 4 -29.37 1.34 -12.47
N ILE A 5 -30.31 2.01 -11.82
CA ILE A 5 -30.31 3.48 -11.67
C ILE A 5 -29.18 3.91 -10.71
N CYS A 6 -28.30 4.79 -11.18
CA CYS A 6 -27.22 5.34 -10.35
C CYS A 6 -27.77 6.33 -9.31
N LYS A 7 -27.67 5.97 -8.02
CA LYS A 7 -28.13 6.81 -6.89
C LYS A 7 -27.50 8.21 -6.81
N ASN A 8 -26.38 8.45 -7.51
CA ASN A 8 -25.64 9.72 -7.49
C ASN A 8 -26.00 10.69 -8.64
N CYS A 9 -26.48 10.19 -9.78
CA CYS A 9 -26.74 11.03 -10.97
C CYS A 9 -28.01 10.66 -11.76
N GLY A 10 -28.76 9.63 -11.34
CA GLY A 10 -29.98 9.18 -12.01
C GLY A 10 -29.77 8.39 -13.31
N ALA A 11 -28.55 8.28 -13.82
CA ALA A 11 -28.26 7.56 -15.06
C ALA A 11 -28.63 6.06 -14.97
N GLU A 12 -29.24 5.54 -16.04
CA GLU A 12 -29.54 4.11 -16.22
C GLU A 12 -28.26 3.36 -16.60
N ASN A 13 -27.98 2.20 -15.99
CA ASN A 13 -26.78 1.40 -16.26
C ASN A 13 -27.13 -0.09 -16.47
N PRO A 14 -26.34 -0.85 -17.26
CA PRO A 14 -26.52 -2.29 -17.40
C PRO A 14 -26.46 -3.02 -16.05
N GLU A 15 -27.23 -4.10 -15.92
CA GLU A 15 -27.31 -4.92 -14.69
C GLU A 15 -25.95 -5.52 -14.29
N GLU A 16 -25.04 -5.75 -15.25
CA GLU A 16 -23.67 -6.21 -15.04
C GLU A 16 -22.71 -5.08 -14.60
N ALA A 17 -23.04 -3.81 -14.81
CA ALA A 17 -22.14 -2.67 -14.58
C ALA A 17 -21.62 -2.60 -13.14
N ARG A 18 -20.37 -2.16 -12.98
CA ARG A 18 -19.73 -1.98 -11.67
C ARG A 18 -19.61 -0.52 -11.26
N PHE A 19 -19.47 0.38 -12.23
CA PHE A 19 -19.37 1.82 -12.02
C PHE A 19 -20.39 2.49 -12.96
N CYS A 20 -20.92 3.63 -12.53
CA CYS A 20 -21.79 4.44 -13.37
C CYS A 20 -21.04 4.89 -14.62
N MET A 21 -21.61 4.65 -15.80
CA MET A 21 -20.98 4.99 -17.08
C MET A 21 -20.89 6.52 -17.29
N GLU A 22 -21.79 7.30 -16.68
CA GLU A 22 -21.79 8.77 -16.72
C GLU A 22 -20.90 9.39 -15.63
N CYS A 23 -21.07 9.00 -14.36
CA CYS A 23 -20.44 9.69 -13.22
C CYS A 23 -19.33 8.92 -12.49
N GLY A 24 -18.97 7.71 -12.94
CA GLY A 24 -17.85 6.92 -12.42
C GLY A 24 -17.99 6.33 -11.01
N MET A 25 -19.06 6.64 -10.25
CA MET A 25 -19.27 6.09 -8.90
C MET A 25 -19.58 4.58 -8.93
N GLU A 26 -19.08 3.80 -7.97
CA GLU A 26 -19.37 2.35 -7.87
C GLU A 26 -20.87 2.12 -7.62
N LEU A 27 -21.45 1.15 -8.33
CA LEU A 27 -22.88 0.83 -8.30
C LEU A 27 -23.14 -0.27 -7.27
N GLU A 28 -23.80 0.09 -6.17
CA GLU A 28 -24.25 -0.84 -5.14
C GLU A 28 -25.32 -1.80 -5.68
N LYS A 29 -24.93 -3.03 -5.98
CA LYS A 29 -25.88 -4.12 -6.24
C LYS A 29 -26.39 -4.69 -4.93
N GLU A 30 -27.66 -5.11 -4.91
CA GLU A 30 -28.30 -5.63 -3.70
C GLU A 30 -27.58 -6.89 -3.18
N ALA A 31 -27.58 -7.07 -1.86
CA ALA A 31 -26.89 -8.17 -1.20
C ALA A 31 -27.81 -9.38 -1.03
N GLU A 32 -27.35 -10.56 -1.40
CA GLU A 32 -28.17 -11.78 -1.44
C GLU A 32 -28.09 -12.58 -0.13
N PRO A 33 -29.20 -13.09 0.41
CA PRO A 33 -29.21 -13.93 1.61
C PRO A 33 -28.68 -15.34 1.31
N CYS A 34 -27.67 -15.77 2.04
CA CYS A 34 -27.10 -17.11 1.93
C CYS A 34 -28.17 -18.20 2.23
N PRO A 35 -28.39 -19.18 1.33
CA PRO A 35 -29.43 -20.20 1.50
C PRO A 35 -29.19 -21.16 2.69
N SER A 36 -27.96 -21.19 3.25
CA SER A 36 -27.61 -22.03 4.41
C SER A 36 -27.63 -21.32 5.76
N CYS A 37 -27.63 -19.99 5.81
CA CYS A 37 -27.54 -19.25 7.09
C CYS A 37 -28.24 -17.87 7.12
N GLY A 38 -28.86 -17.42 6.03
CA GLY A 38 -29.59 -16.15 5.94
C GLY A 38 -28.73 -14.88 5.86
N THR A 39 -27.42 -14.96 6.10
CA THR A 39 -26.51 -13.81 6.02
C THR A 39 -26.52 -13.17 4.65
N LEU A 40 -26.68 -11.84 4.57
CA LEU A 40 -26.56 -11.08 3.33
C LEU A 40 -25.10 -11.03 2.87
N ASN A 41 -24.84 -11.36 1.60
CA ASN A 41 -23.52 -11.35 0.97
C ASN A 41 -23.52 -10.42 -0.25
N PRO A 42 -22.39 -9.77 -0.58
CA PRO A 42 -22.25 -9.06 -1.85
C PRO A 42 -22.60 -9.96 -3.04
N HIS A 43 -23.29 -9.43 -4.05
CA HIS A 43 -23.74 -10.14 -5.27
C HIS A 43 -22.62 -10.92 -6.02
N ASN A 44 -21.34 -10.63 -5.77
CA ASN A 44 -20.19 -11.33 -6.37
C ASN A 44 -19.46 -12.30 -5.42
N ALA A 45 -20.02 -12.58 -4.25
CA ALA A 45 -19.42 -13.43 -3.22
C ALA A 45 -19.43 -14.91 -3.63
N LYS A 46 -18.26 -15.48 -3.91
CA LYS A 46 -18.12 -16.89 -4.33
C LYS A 46 -18.46 -17.91 -3.23
N PHE A 47 -18.36 -17.46 -1.97
CA PHE A 47 -18.64 -18.21 -0.75
C PHE A 47 -19.26 -17.27 0.27
N CYS A 48 -20.14 -17.78 1.12
CA CYS A 48 -20.72 -16.99 2.20
C CYS A 48 -19.65 -16.59 3.23
N ASN A 49 -19.60 -15.30 3.56
CA ASN A 49 -18.68 -14.70 4.54
C ASN A 49 -18.77 -15.30 5.95
N GLU A 50 -19.95 -15.70 6.41
CA GLU A 50 -20.17 -16.25 7.76
C GLU A 50 -20.08 -17.78 7.83
N CYS A 51 -20.66 -18.51 6.88
CA CYS A 51 -20.74 -19.99 6.94
C CYS A 51 -19.83 -20.75 5.96
N GLY A 52 -19.19 -20.06 5.00
CA GLY A 52 -18.24 -20.65 4.06
C GLY A 52 -18.84 -21.57 2.98
N ILE A 53 -20.16 -21.76 2.92
CA ILE A 53 -20.80 -22.49 1.81
C ILE A 53 -20.58 -21.73 0.49
N SER A 54 -20.40 -22.43 -0.63
CA SER A 54 -20.31 -21.76 -1.93
C SER A 54 -21.68 -21.24 -2.34
N LEU A 55 -21.70 -20.04 -2.92
CA LEU A 55 -22.90 -19.36 -3.42
C LEU A 55 -22.98 -19.40 -4.95
N ILE A 56 -22.04 -20.08 -5.61
CA ILE A 56 -22.03 -20.28 -7.07
C ILE A 56 -22.73 -21.59 -7.38
N GLU A 57 -23.83 -21.53 -8.12
CA GLU A 57 -24.40 -22.72 -8.75
C GLU A 57 -23.44 -23.25 -9.82
N LYS A 58 -23.27 -24.57 -9.90
CA LYS A 58 -22.42 -25.18 -10.92
C LYS A 58 -23.14 -25.19 -12.26
N GLU A 59 -22.83 -24.22 -13.11
CA GLU A 59 -23.09 -24.33 -14.54
C GLU A 59 -22.44 -25.63 -15.07
N GLU A 60 -23.23 -26.48 -15.73
CA GLU A 60 -22.67 -27.62 -16.46
C GLU A 60 -21.94 -27.12 -17.73
N PRO A 61 -20.87 -27.78 -18.20
CA PRO A 61 -20.05 -27.23 -19.27
C PRO A 61 -20.80 -27.17 -20.61
N HIS A 62 -21.21 -25.96 -21.00
CA HIS A 62 -21.72 -25.73 -22.35
C HIS A 62 -20.59 -25.90 -23.38
N GLU A 63 -20.83 -26.69 -24.42
CA GLU A 63 -19.81 -27.01 -25.42
C GLU A 63 -19.39 -25.75 -26.24
N PRO A 64 -18.10 -25.62 -26.62
CA PRO A 64 -17.61 -24.48 -27.38
C PRO A 64 -18.05 -24.57 -28.85
N SER A 65 -19.02 -23.75 -29.24
CA SER A 65 -19.34 -23.50 -30.65
C SER A 65 -18.20 -22.78 -31.37
N GLU A 66 -18.05 -23.05 -32.67
CA GLU A 66 -16.96 -22.56 -33.52
C GLU A 66 -17.04 -21.05 -33.81
N ALA A 67 -15.92 -20.49 -34.29
CA ALA A 67 -15.74 -19.06 -34.54
C ALA A 67 -16.06 -18.64 -35.98
N THR A 68 -16.40 -17.36 -36.16
CA THR A 68 -16.29 -16.65 -37.45
C THR A 68 -15.71 -15.25 -37.27
N GLU A 69 -15.05 -14.78 -38.33
CA GLU A 69 -14.67 -13.38 -38.57
C GLU A 69 -15.98 -12.54 -38.83
N ASP A 70 -16.00 -11.20 -39.03
CA ASP A 70 -15.00 -10.35 -39.67
C ASP A 70 -15.17 -8.83 -39.40
N LEU A 71 -14.12 -8.07 -39.75
CA LEU A 71 -14.00 -6.63 -40.06
C LEU A 71 -15.25 -5.71 -40.06
N GLN A 72 -15.22 -4.60 -39.29
CA GLN A 72 -14.93 -3.24 -39.84
C GLN A 72 -14.94 -2.06 -38.82
N LYS A 73 -14.21 -0.99 -39.16
CA LYS A 73 -14.31 0.39 -38.66
C LYS A 73 -14.28 1.33 -39.88
N PRO A 74 -14.94 2.50 -39.90
CA PRO A 74 -14.40 3.75 -39.28
C PRO A 74 -15.54 4.62 -38.67
N LEU A 75 -15.66 5.97 -38.65
CA LEU A 75 -14.92 7.25 -38.88
C LEU A 75 -15.61 8.27 -37.87
N VAL A 76 -15.03 9.33 -37.26
CA VAL A 76 -14.77 10.73 -37.74
C VAL A 76 -16.07 11.46 -38.17
N GLU A 77 -16.42 12.72 -37.79
CA GLU A 77 -15.63 13.92 -37.41
C GLU A 77 -16.39 14.93 -36.45
N ILE A 78 -15.71 16.04 -36.09
CA ILE A 78 -16.07 17.27 -35.30
C ILE A 78 -17.53 17.64 -34.94
N HIS A 79 -17.69 18.32 -33.78
CA HIS A 79 -17.93 19.78 -33.75
C HIS A 79 -17.53 20.44 -32.41
N GLU A 80 -17.37 21.76 -32.45
CA GLU A 80 -17.04 22.66 -31.33
C GLU A 80 -18.30 23.36 -30.81
N ALA A 81 -18.33 23.71 -29.52
CA ALA A 81 -19.25 24.69 -28.94
C ALA A 81 -18.57 25.32 -27.71
N GLU A 82 -18.77 26.61 -27.52
CA GLU A 82 -18.35 27.38 -26.34
C GLU A 82 -19.55 27.51 -25.37
N ASP A 83 -19.64 28.62 -24.62
CA ASP A 83 -20.56 28.90 -23.50
C ASP A 83 -20.09 28.21 -22.19
N ASP A 84 -19.42 28.90 -21.26
CA ASP A 84 -19.88 30.00 -20.39
C ASP A 84 -21.06 29.60 -19.48
N ASP A 85 -20.77 29.40 -18.19
CA ASP A 85 -21.54 30.05 -17.12
C ASP A 85 -20.73 30.17 -15.83
N GLU A 86 -20.99 31.22 -15.05
CA GLU A 86 -20.16 31.70 -13.94
C GLU A 86 -20.91 31.57 -12.60
N TYR A 87 -20.28 30.98 -11.57
CA TYR A 87 -20.84 31.00 -10.22
C TYR A 87 -19.77 31.05 -9.12
N GLU A 88 -19.83 32.08 -8.28
CA GLU A 88 -18.93 32.30 -7.15
C GLU A 88 -19.27 31.41 -5.94
N PRO A 89 -18.31 31.07 -5.08
CA PRO A 89 -18.58 30.36 -3.83
C PRO A 89 -19.25 31.29 -2.80
N SER A 90 -20.25 30.80 -2.09
CA SER A 90 -20.77 31.43 -0.87
C SER A 90 -20.02 30.89 0.35
N ASP A 91 -19.24 31.73 1.01
CA ASP A 91 -18.61 31.41 2.29
C ASP A 91 -19.67 31.27 3.40
N GLU A 92 -19.61 30.18 4.18
CA GLU A 92 -20.24 30.10 5.51
C GLU A 92 -19.16 29.78 6.54
N GLU A 93 -18.83 30.78 7.37
CA GLU A 93 -17.92 30.63 8.51
C GLU A 93 -18.61 29.83 9.62
N SER A 94 -17.97 28.75 10.11
CA SER A 94 -18.43 28.00 11.28
C SER A 94 -17.55 28.32 12.49
N GLU A 95 -18.17 28.71 13.60
CA GLU A 95 -17.53 29.29 14.79
C GLU A 95 -16.54 28.32 15.49
N ASP A 96 -15.37 28.83 15.89
CA ASP A 96 -14.34 28.06 16.62
C ASP A 96 -14.71 27.90 18.12
N ASP A 97 -15.14 26.71 18.53
CA ASP A 97 -15.30 26.35 19.95
C ASP A 97 -13.93 26.10 20.62
N GLU A 98 -13.55 26.93 21.59
CA GLU A 98 -12.30 26.77 22.37
C GLU A 98 -12.35 25.50 23.26
N ILE A 99 -11.55 24.48 22.94
CA ILE A 99 -11.35 23.30 23.79
C ILE A 99 -10.05 23.44 24.60
N ASP A 100 -10.22 23.53 25.92
CA ASP A 100 -9.16 23.60 26.94
C ASP A 100 -8.04 22.54 26.76
N GLU A 101 -6.78 22.98 26.61
CA GLU A 101 -5.61 22.11 26.46
C GLU A 101 -5.23 21.43 27.79
N GLY A 102 -6.04 20.44 28.18
CA GLY A 102 -5.77 19.57 29.32
C GLY A 102 -4.38 18.92 29.24
N ALA A 103 -3.56 19.15 30.27
CA ALA A 103 -2.13 18.83 30.28
C ALA A 103 -1.82 17.33 29.98
N PRO A 104 -0.64 17.02 29.39
CA PRO A 104 -0.33 15.67 28.93
C PRO A 104 -0.40 14.60 30.03
N VAL A 105 -1.38 13.70 29.93
CA VAL A 105 -1.48 12.54 30.82
C VAL A 105 -0.33 11.58 30.50
N GLU A 106 0.67 11.51 31.39
CA GLU A 106 1.71 10.48 31.33
C GLU A 106 1.07 9.08 31.41
N THR A 107 0.89 8.45 30.25
CA THR A 107 0.48 7.04 30.15
C THR A 107 1.64 6.15 30.58
N LYS A 108 1.80 6.01 31.90
CA LYS A 108 2.81 5.15 32.52
C LYS A 108 2.77 3.78 31.86
N LYS A 109 3.89 3.43 31.22
CA LYS A 109 4.08 2.16 30.53
C LYS A 109 3.99 1.01 31.54
N VAL A 110 2.80 0.44 31.72
CA VAL A 110 2.56 -0.68 32.63
C VAL A 110 3.26 -1.92 32.06
N GLU A 111 4.50 -2.11 32.50
CA GLU A 111 5.29 -3.27 32.14
C GLU A 111 4.71 -4.49 32.86
N TYR A 112 4.23 -5.47 32.07
CA TYR A 112 3.63 -6.68 32.61
C TYR A 112 4.70 -7.52 33.31
N ILE A 113 4.73 -7.44 34.65
CA ILE A 113 5.49 -8.34 35.51
C ILE A 113 4.68 -9.65 35.58
N PRO A 114 5.18 -10.78 35.05
CA PRO A 114 4.50 -12.05 35.17
C PRO A 114 4.43 -12.47 36.64
N PRO A 115 3.29 -12.97 37.15
CA PRO A 115 3.16 -13.37 38.55
C PRO A 115 4.16 -14.48 38.89
N THR A 116 4.85 -14.33 40.03
CA THR A 116 5.84 -15.31 40.53
C THR A 116 5.14 -16.48 41.22
N GLY A 117 4.31 -17.20 40.46
CA GLY A 117 3.49 -18.32 40.90
C GLY A 117 2.71 -18.89 39.72
N SER A 118 2.29 -20.16 39.81
CA SER A 118 1.57 -20.82 38.73
C SER A 118 0.07 -20.47 38.71
N GLU A 119 -0.26 -19.17 38.66
CA GLU A 119 -1.64 -18.70 38.46
C GLU A 119 -2.07 -19.06 37.03
N SER A 120 -2.66 -20.24 36.89
CA SER A 120 -3.22 -20.73 35.63
C SER A 120 -4.56 -20.03 35.39
N TRP A 121 -4.85 -19.63 34.15
CA TRP A 121 -6.17 -19.15 33.72
C TRP A 121 -7.32 -20.13 34.02
N ARG A 122 -7.02 -21.40 34.34
CA ARG A 122 -8.00 -22.36 34.89
C ARG A 122 -8.61 -21.89 36.21
N GLU A 123 -7.91 -21.04 36.96
CA GLU A 123 -8.40 -20.43 38.19
C GLU A 123 -9.14 -19.11 37.96
N LEU A 124 -9.08 -18.51 36.76
CA LEU A 124 -9.59 -17.17 36.47
C LEU A 124 -10.07 -17.07 35.02
N CYS A 125 -11.38 -17.02 34.80
CA CYS A 125 -11.96 -17.01 33.45
C CYS A 125 -11.49 -15.80 32.63
N PRO A 126 -10.81 -15.99 31.48
CA PRO A 126 -10.30 -14.90 30.66
C PRO A 126 -11.35 -13.87 30.21
N ALA A 127 -12.62 -14.27 30.11
CA ALA A 127 -13.69 -13.46 29.55
C ALA A 127 -14.43 -12.57 30.56
N CYS A 128 -14.36 -12.88 31.86
CA CYS A 128 -15.19 -12.22 32.88
C CYS A 128 -14.52 -12.11 34.26
N ASN A 129 -13.27 -12.57 34.39
CA ASN A 129 -12.47 -12.56 35.62
C ASN A 129 -13.13 -13.21 36.86
N HIS A 130 -14.11 -14.10 36.66
CA HIS A 130 -14.68 -14.94 37.71
C HIS A 130 -13.84 -16.22 37.89
N LYS A 131 -13.77 -16.71 39.14
CA LYS A 131 -12.99 -17.90 39.53
C LYS A 131 -13.93 -19.06 39.93
N PRO A 132 -13.58 -20.34 39.67
CA PRO A 132 -12.59 -20.86 38.71
C PRO A 132 -13.25 -21.22 37.36
N LEU A 133 -12.51 -21.87 36.45
CA LEU A 133 -13.09 -22.60 35.32
C LEU A 133 -13.33 -24.08 35.69
N THR A 134 -14.54 -24.56 35.45
CA THR A 134 -14.95 -25.94 35.72
C THR A 134 -14.51 -26.87 34.59
N PRO A 135 -13.66 -27.89 34.84
CA PRO A 135 -13.27 -28.86 33.82
C PRO A 135 -14.40 -29.86 33.54
N LYS A 136 -14.77 -30.04 32.26
CA LYS A 136 -15.82 -30.97 31.82
C LYS A 136 -15.29 -31.83 30.67
N THR A 137 -15.44 -33.16 30.76
CA THR A 137 -14.97 -34.11 29.72
C THR A 137 -16.17 -34.75 29.03
N PHE A 138 -16.29 -34.55 27.71
CA PHE A 138 -17.38 -35.07 26.90
C PHE A 138 -16.90 -36.23 26.01
N LYS A 139 -17.49 -37.42 26.19
CA LYS A 139 -17.22 -38.60 25.35
C LYS A 139 -18.23 -38.67 24.21
N GLY A 140 -17.81 -38.29 23.01
CA GLY A 140 -18.56 -38.54 21.77
C GLY A 140 -18.21 -39.91 21.16
N PHE A 141 -18.99 -40.33 20.16
CA PHE A 141 -18.88 -41.64 19.51
C PHE A 141 -17.50 -41.97 18.90
N LEU A 142 -16.71 -40.95 18.54
CA LEU A 142 -15.40 -41.08 17.89
C LEU A 142 -14.27 -40.30 18.59
N SER A 143 -14.55 -39.53 19.65
CA SER A 143 -13.54 -38.67 20.29
C SER A 143 -13.96 -38.23 21.69
N THR A 144 -12.97 -38.04 22.56
CA THR A 144 -13.15 -37.46 23.91
C THR A 144 -12.67 -36.01 23.90
N LYS A 145 -13.58 -35.05 24.09
CA LYS A 145 -13.30 -33.63 24.18
C LYS A 145 -13.09 -33.23 25.64
N ASN A 146 -12.07 -32.41 25.91
CA ASN A 146 -11.81 -31.85 27.22
C ASN A 146 -12.07 -30.34 27.16
N LEU A 147 -13.00 -29.88 28.01
CA LEU A 147 -13.51 -28.52 28.06
C LEU A 147 -13.14 -27.88 29.41
N LEU A 148 -12.93 -26.57 29.40
CA LEU A 148 -12.93 -25.71 30.58
C LEU A 148 -14.08 -24.70 30.39
N GLU A 149 -14.95 -24.58 31.37
CA GLU A 149 -16.20 -23.83 31.27
C GLU A 149 -16.36 -22.86 32.43
N CYS A 150 -16.74 -21.60 32.16
CA CYS A 150 -17.10 -20.65 33.19
C CYS A 150 -18.61 -20.67 33.42
N ASP A 151 -19.06 -21.18 34.56
CA ASP A 151 -20.49 -21.29 34.87
C ASP A 151 -21.17 -19.91 35.08
N TYR A 152 -20.40 -18.80 35.18
CA TYR A 152 -20.92 -17.42 35.24
C TYR A 152 -21.26 -16.83 33.87
N CYS A 153 -20.31 -16.81 32.92
CA CYS A 153 -20.49 -16.18 31.61
C CYS A 153 -20.70 -17.16 30.45
N GLY A 154 -20.68 -18.47 30.71
CA GLY A 154 -20.83 -19.52 29.68
C GLY A 154 -19.61 -19.67 28.77
N ALA A 155 -18.47 -19.09 29.12
CA ALA A 155 -17.25 -19.17 28.32
C ALA A 155 -16.72 -20.61 28.30
N ILE A 156 -16.74 -21.27 27.12
CA ILE A 156 -16.23 -22.64 26.94
C ILE A 156 -14.94 -22.62 26.11
N PHE A 157 -13.91 -23.30 26.63
CA PHE A 157 -12.61 -23.47 25.99
C PHE A 157 -12.34 -24.96 25.76
N GLU A 158 -12.22 -25.40 24.50
CA GLU A 158 -11.91 -26.80 24.16
C GLU A 158 -10.41 -27.00 23.94
N LYS A 159 -9.82 -28.01 24.60
CA LYS A 159 -8.39 -28.31 24.46
C LYS A 159 -8.10 -28.94 23.09
N THR A 160 -7.23 -28.31 22.32
CA THR A 160 -6.78 -28.74 20.99
C THR A 160 -5.26 -28.89 21.00
N GLY A 161 -4.79 -30.12 21.25
CA GLY A 161 -3.36 -30.40 21.47
C GLY A 161 -2.83 -29.65 22.70
N ASN A 162 -1.86 -28.76 22.49
CA ASN A 162 -1.26 -27.91 23.53
C ASN A 162 -1.86 -26.48 23.58
N LYS A 163 -2.95 -26.24 22.85
CA LYS A 163 -3.68 -24.96 22.82
C LYS A 163 -5.15 -25.16 23.26
N TYR A 164 -5.87 -24.06 23.43
CA TYR A 164 -7.30 -24.07 23.77
C TYR A 164 -8.07 -23.14 22.81
N LEU A 165 -9.10 -23.69 22.17
CA LEU A 165 -10.05 -23.00 21.30
C LEU A 165 -11.17 -22.39 22.15
N PHE A 166 -11.34 -21.06 22.13
CA PHE A 166 -12.48 -20.41 22.76
C PHE A 166 -13.72 -20.52 21.86
N LYS A 167 -14.72 -21.31 22.29
CA LYS A 167 -15.79 -21.82 21.42
C LYS A 167 -17.12 -21.06 21.48
N THR A 168 -17.48 -20.57 22.65
CA THR A 168 -18.74 -19.86 22.90
C THR A 168 -18.67 -19.15 24.25
N ILE A 169 -19.59 -18.20 24.44
CA ILE A 169 -19.88 -17.43 25.66
C ILE A 169 -21.38 -17.09 25.58
N TYR A 170 -22.04 -16.75 26.69
CA TYR A 170 -23.47 -16.35 26.64
C TYR A 170 -23.68 -15.04 25.85
N ASP A 171 -22.80 -14.05 26.03
CA ASP A 171 -22.83 -12.79 25.28
C ASP A 171 -21.85 -12.78 24.10
N ILE A 172 -22.32 -13.23 22.94
CA ILE A 172 -21.60 -13.16 21.67
C ILE A 172 -21.53 -11.74 21.07
N SER A 173 -22.20 -10.74 21.67
CA SER A 173 -22.02 -9.33 21.29
C SER A 173 -20.86 -8.66 22.02
N SER A 174 -20.38 -9.25 23.13
CA SER A 174 -19.26 -8.73 23.92
C SER A 174 -17.99 -8.50 23.10
N ASP A 175 -17.25 -7.44 23.40
CA ASP A 175 -15.97 -7.17 22.73
C ASP A 175 -14.93 -8.27 22.97
N PHE A 176 -15.04 -9.01 24.09
CA PHE A 176 -14.23 -10.19 24.33
C PHE A 176 -14.50 -11.30 23.30
N TRP A 177 -15.78 -11.54 22.95
CA TRP A 177 -16.12 -12.48 21.88
C TRP A 177 -15.70 -11.96 20.50
N LYS A 178 -15.94 -10.67 20.19
CA LYS A 178 -15.47 -10.06 18.92
C LYS A 178 -13.96 -10.21 18.73
N ARG A 179 -13.19 -10.10 19.82
CA ARG A 179 -11.72 -10.09 19.83
C ARG A 179 -11.07 -11.47 19.85
N TYR A 180 -11.61 -12.40 20.65
CA TYR A 180 -10.98 -13.71 20.90
C TYR A 180 -11.86 -14.90 20.49
N GLY A 181 -13.13 -14.69 20.15
CA GLY A 181 -14.05 -15.75 19.77
C GLY A 181 -13.52 -16.59 18.62
N ARG A 182 -13.61 -17.92 18.76
CA ARG A 182 -13.06 -18.91 17.81
C ARG A 182 -11.53 -18.90 17.66
N LYS A 183 -10.77 -18.05 18.37
CA LYS A 183 -9.30 -18.13 18.40
C LYS A 183 -8.81 -19.35 19.21
N THR A 184 -7.68 -19.90 18.78
CA THR A 184 -7.01 -21.05 19.42
C THR A 184 -5.64 -20.62 19.95
N LEU A 185 -5.60 -20.20 21.22
CA LEU A 185 -4.42 -19.61 21.86
C LEU A 185 -3.73 -20.59 22.82
N THR A 186 -2.49 -20.28 23.19
CA THR A 186 -1.69 -21.05 24.16
C THR A 186 -2.18 -20.87 25.60
N GLU A 187 -1.82 -21.80 26.49
CA GLU A 187 -2.06 -21.68 27.94
C GLU A 187 -1.44 -20.39 28.53
N THR A 188 -0.27 -20.00 28.03
CA THR A 188 0.43 -18.75 28.40
C THR A 188 -0.29 -17.48 27.93
N GLU A 189 -0.89 -17.49 26.74
CA GLU A 189 -1.71 -16.37 26.26
C GLU A 189 -3.01 -16.25 27.06
N TRP A 190 -3.71 -17.36 27.32
CA TRP A 190 -4.95 -17.31 28.11
C TRP A 190 -4.71 -16.88 29.56
N THR A 191 -3.60 -17.28 30.20
CA THR A 191 -3.17 -16.70 31.48
C THR A 191 -2.93 -15.20 31.34
N ARG A 192 -2.16 -14.75 30.34
CA ARG A 192 -1.90 -13.31 30.16
C ARG A 192 -3.20 -12.50 29.99
N ILE A 193 -4.15 -13.01 29.22
CA ILE A 193 -5.46 -12.38 28.98
C ILE A 193 -6.32 -12.34 30.25
N ALA A 194 -6.38 -13.42 31.03
CA ALA A 194 -7.10 -13.45 32.31
C ALA A 194 -6.56 -12.44 33.34
N HIS A 195 -5.28 -12.11 33.29
CA HIS A 195 -4.66 -11.06 34.11
C HIS A 195 -4.61 -9.68 33.40
N GLY A 196 -5.53 -9.42 32.47
CA GLY A 196 -5.73 -8.11 31.82
C GLY A 196 -4.80 -7.79 30.64
N GLY A 197 -4.01 -8.76 30.19
CA GLY A 197 -3.14 -8.65 29.02
C GLY A 197 -3.81 -9.05 27.70
N ILE A 198 -2.98 -9.32 26.68
CA ILE A 198 -3.39 -9.49 25.28
C ILE A 198 -2.71 -10.70 24.63
N SER A 199 -3.28 -11.21 23.53
CA SER A 199 -2.68 -12.30 22.72
C SER A 199 -1.37 -11.86 22.05
N ASP A 200 -0.54 -12.83 21.61
CA ASP A 200 0.72 -12.50 20.93
C ASP A 200 0.49 -11.88 19.54
N GLU A 201 -0.59 -12.26 18.86
CA GLU A 201 -1.06 -11.67 17.61
C GLU A 201 -1.40 -10.18 17.77
N GLU A 202 -2.21 -9.82 18.77
CA GLU A 202 -2.61 -8.43 19.01
C GLU A 202 -1.45 -7.57 19.49
N LYS A 203 -0.52 -8.15 20.26
CA LYS A 203 0.73 -7.47 20.61
C LYS A 203 1.54 -7.12 19.35
N ALA A 204 1.70 -8.07 18.43
CA ALA A 204 2.41 -7.83 17.17
C ALA A 204 1.71 -6.76 16.30
N LEU A 205 0.37 -6.76 16.23
CA LEU A 205 -0.41 -5.73 15.52
C LEU A 205 -0.26 -4.33 16.14
N ILE A 206 -0.24 -4.22 17.47
CA ILE A 206 0.01 -2.96 18.18
C ILE A 206 1.44 -2.48 17.93
N GLU A 207 2.44 -3.36 18.02
CA GLU A 207 3.85 -3.03 17.76
C GLU A 207 4.06 -2.60 16.30
N GLN A 208 3.42 -3.28 15.33
CA GLN A 208 3.44 -2.91 13.91
C GLN A 208 2.81 -1.54 13.67
N LYS A 209 1.59 -1.29 14.18
CA LYS A 209 0.91 0.00 14.04
C LYS A 209 1.70 1.13 14.69
N ALA A 210 2.28 0.88 15.87
CA ALA A 210 3.13 1.84 16.55
C ALA A 210 4.44 2.10 15.80
N ALA A 211 5.01 1.14 15.08
CA ALA A 211 6.19 1.35 14.23
C ALA A 211 5.85 2.10 12.92
N GLN A 212 4.67 1.85 12.34
CA GLN A 212 4.16 2.61 11.20
C GLN A 212 3.90 4.07 11.56
N ASN A 213 3.32 4.35 12.73
CA ASN A 213 3.13 5.72 13.22
C ASN A 213 4.48 6.45 13.43
N ASP A 214 5.47 5.77 14.02
CA ASP A 214 6.83 6.30 14.19
C ASP A 214 7.51 6.65 12.86
N MET A 215 7.35 5.79 11.84
CA MET A 215 7.83 6.04 10.48
C MET A 215 7.19 7.30 9.89
N THR A 216 5.86 7.42 9.94
CA THR A 216 5.13 8.59 9.43
C THR A 216 5.57 9.87 10.14
N PHE A 217 5.67 9.84 11.47
CA PHE A 217 6.16 10.97 12.26
C PHE A 217 7.58 11.38 11.85
N PHE A 218 8.51 10.42 11.77
CA PHE A 218 9.89 10.67 11.40
C PHE A 218 10.03 11.25 9.98
N VAL A 219 9.34 10.69 8.99
CA VAL A 219 9.37 11.17 7.60
C VAL A 219 8.76 12.57 7.48
N ASN A 220 7.68 12.88 8.23
CA ASN A 220 7.07 14.20 8.24
C ASN A 220 7.98 15.25 8.90
N ALA A 221 8.55 14.96 10.07
CA ALA A 221 9.50 15.85 10.73
C ALA A 221 10.76 16.09 9.88
N LEU A 222 11.22 15.06 9.16
CA LEU A 222 12.33 15.16 8.21
C LEU A 222 11.96 16.02 6.99
N ASN A 223 10.74 15.88 6.45
CA ASN A 223 10.25 16.69 5.31
C ASN A 223 10.17 18.18 5.65
N LYS A 224 9.73 18.51 6.87
CA LYS A 224 9.67 19.88 7.38
C LYS A 224 11.04 20.45 7.75
N GLY A 225 12.05 19.60 7.94
CA GLY A 225 13.37 19.99 8.44
C GLY A 225 13.44 20.17 9.97
N GLU A 226 12.40 19.75 10.70
CA GLU A 226 12.34 19.71 12.18
C GLU A 226 13.37 18.71 12.75
N THR A 227 13.58 17.59 12.05
CA THR A 227 14.68 16.65 12.31
C THR A 227 15.58 16.49 11.09
N ASN A 228 16.79 15.95 11.31
CA ASN A 228 17.83 15.87 10.30
C ASN A 228 18.54 14.51 10.35
N LEU A 229 18.90 13.98 9.18
CA LEU A 229 19.80 12.83 9.08
C LEU A 229 21.20 13.21 9.56
N THR A 230 21.85 12.31 10.31
CA THR A 230 23.15 12.53 10.95
C THR A 230 24.23 12.92 9.94
N PRO A 231 25.01 13.99 10.18
CA PRO A 231 26.14 14.34 9.31
C PRO A 231 27.18 13.23 9.19
N ILE A 232 27.65 12.99 7.97
CA ILE A 232 28.70 12.03 7.63
C ILE A 232 30.03 12.76 7.72
N PRO A 233 30.97 12.38 8.62
CA PRO A 233 32.20 13.15 8.85
C PRO A 233 33.21 13.05 7.71
N ASN A 234 33.26 11.92 7.00
CA ASN A 234 34.18 11.66 5.89
C ASN A 234 33.40 11.16 4.66
N PRO A 235 32.63 12.03 3.97
CA PRO A 235 31.87 11.64 2.80
C PRO A 235 32.79 11.50 1.57
N PRO A 236 32.40 10.75 0.52
CA PRO A 236 33.22 10.51 -0.67
C PRO A 236 33.23 11.70 -1.65
N ILE A 237 33.25 12.94 -1.13
CA ILE A 237 33.22 14.20 -1.89
C ILE A 237 34.04 15.28 -1.20
N ILE A 238 34.52 16.26 -1.97
CA ILE A 238 35.04 17.51 -1.42
C ILE A 238 33.85 18.43 -1.07
N LEU A 239 33.68 18.68 0.23
CA LEU A 239 32.71 19.63 0.79
C LEU A 239 33.20 21.07 0.59
N LYS A 240 32.27 21.99 0.31
CA LYS A 240 32.51 23.43 0.29
C LYS A 240 32.43 24.01 1.71
N LYS A 241 32.80 25.30 1.86
CA LYS A 241 32.60 26.03 3.12
C LYS A 241 31.13 25.94 3.59
N ASN A 242 30.95 25.58 4.87
CA ASN A 242 29.65 25.35 5.53
C ASN A 242 28.76 24.35 4.76
N GLU A 243 29.34 23.34 4.12
CA GLU A 243 28.61 22.24 3.48
C GLU A 243 28.78 20.94 4.27
N GLU A 244 27.70 20.22 4.50
CA GLU A 244 27.67 18.98 5.28
C GLU A 244 26.92 17.90 4.49
N ALA A 245 27.50 16.70 4.39
CA ALA A 245 26.83 15.54 3.81
C ALA A 245 26.02 14.79 4.89
N CYS A 246 24.82 14.31 4.56
CA CYS A 246 23.98 13.55 5.47
C CYS A 246 23.50 12.19 4.90
N VAL A 247 23.74 11.94 3.60
CA VAL A 247 23.48 10.66 2.94
C VAL A 247 24.61 10.37 1.95
N ALA A 248 25.11 9.13 1.92
CA ALA A 248 26.08 8.67 0.90
C ALA A 248 25.82 7.18 0.57
N LEU A 249 25.12 6.91 -0.52
CA LEU A 249 24.69 5.57 -0.93
C LEU A 249 25.49 5.08 -2.14
N SER A 250 26.14 3.93 -2.03
CA SER A 250 26.94 3.33 -3.11
C SER A 250 26.13 2.37 -3.99
N GLY A 251 26.62 2.12 -5.21
CA GLY A 251 26.02 1.15 -6.13
C GLY A 251 24.64 1.54 -6.68
N ILE A 252 24.29 2.83 -6.62
CA ILE A 252 23.07 3.44 -7.18
C ILE A 252 23.18 3.51 -8.69
N THR A 253 22.08 3.27 -9.40
CA THR A 253 22.00 3.39 -10.86
C THR A 253 21.37 4.72 -11.25
N LEU A 254 22.05 5.48 -12.12
CA LEU A 254 21.48 6.65 -12.80
C LEU A 254 20.80 6.21 -14.09
N ARG A 255 19.51 6.53 -14.25
CA ARG A 255 18.70 6.24 -15.45
C ARG A 255 18.12 7.51 -16.03
N GLU A 256 17.99 7.57 -17.36
CA GLU A 256 17.37 8.69 -18.09
C GLU A 256 16.53 8.16 -19.26
N ALA A 257 15.50 8.92 -19.67
CA ALA A 257 14.76 8.65 -20.90
C ALA A 257 15.65 8.89 -22.14
N ARG A 258 15.71 7.93 -23.06
CA ARG A 258 16.43 8.05 -24.34
C ARG A 258 15.60 7.54 -25.51
N ALA A 259 15.53 8.34 -26.57
CA ALA A 259 14.80 8.02 -27.78
C ALA A 259 15.49 6.88 -28.53
N VAL A 260 14.73 5.81 -28.79
CA VAL A 260 15.17 4.60 -29.46
C VAL A 260 14.52 4.54 -30.83
N ARG A 261 15.34 4.49 -31.87
CA ARG A 261 14.90 4.47 -33.27
C ARG A 261 14.88 3.03 -33.77
N HIS A 262 13.69 2.51 -34.05
CA HIS A 262 13.56 1.21 -34.72
C HIS A 262 13.53 1.39 -36.24
N THR A 263 14.71 1.41 -36.87
CA THR A 263 14.83 1.41 -38.33
C THR A 263 14.47 0.03 -38.88
N ARG A 264 13.19 -0.21 -39.20
CA ARG A 264 12.80 -1.35 -40.05
C ARG A 264 13.33 -1.10 -41.47
N GLY A 265 14.33 -1.90 -41.87
CA GLY A 265 14.99 -1.78 -43.17
C GLY A 265 14.05 -2.15 -44.32
N GLY A 266 13.68 -1.16 -45.14
CA GLY A 266 12.94 -1.39 -46.38
C GLY A 266 13.88 -1.78 -47.52
N TYR A 267 13.67 -2.96 -48.12
CA TYR A 267 14.36 -3.33 -49.35
C TYR A 267 13.81 -2.50 -50.51
N ALA A 268 14.62 -1.58 -51.05
CA ALA A 268 14.29 -0.84 -52.26
C ALA A 268 14.56 -1.73 -53.48
N GLY A 269 13.51 -2.08 -54.21
CA GLY A 269 13.61 -3.05 -55.30
C GLY A 269 14.26 -2.50 -56.58
N PRO A 270 14.51 -3.36 -57.57
CA PRO A 270 15.23 -2.99 -58.79
C PRO A 270 14.49 -1.90 -59.58
N THR A 271 15.27 -0.95 -60.11
CA THR A 271 14.77 0.10 -61.01
C THR A 271 14.87 -0.37 -62.45
N ILE A 272 13.73 -0.57 -63.11
CA ILE A 272 13.65 -1.04 -64.49
C ILE A 272 13.56 0.18 -65.43
N ARG A 273 14.52 0.31 -66.35
CA ARG A 273 14.46 1.30 -67.44
C ARG A 273 13.59 0.73 -68.57
N VAL A 274 12.55 1.48 -68.94
CA VAL A 274 11.63 1.11 -70.03
C VAL A 274 11.83 1.98 -71.28
N ALA A 275 12.35 3.19 -71.13
CA ALA A 275 12.75 4.03 -72.26
C ALA A 275 13.91 4.97 -71.90
N LYS A 276 14.47 5.64 -72.90
CA LYS A 276 15.54 6.64 -72.72
C LYS A 276 14.96 7.90 -72.05
N GLY A 277 15.05 7.95 -70.72
CA GLY A 277 14.44 8.99 -69.88
C GLY A 277 13.25 8.51 -69.03
N VAL A 278 12.82 7.25 -69.14
CA VAL A 278 11.69 6.70 -68.38
C VAL A 278 12.09 5.42 -67.65
N SER A 279 11.90 5.39 -66.33
CA SER A 279 12.22 4.27 -65.46
C SER A 279 11.19 4.10 -64.36
N PHE A 280 10.73 2.87 -64.13
CA PHE A 280 9.87 2.53 -62.99
C PHE A 280 10.72 1.97 -61.86
N ARG A 281 10.49 2.46 -60.63
CA ARG A 281 11.11 1.93 -59.41
C ARG A 281 10.15 0.93 -58.78
N MET A 282 10.48 -0.36 -58.83
CA MET A 282 9.59 -1.40 -58.30
C MET A 282 9.84 -1.58 -56.79
N GLY A 283 9.16 -0.79 -55.97
CA GLY A 283 9.16 -0.90 -54.50
C GLY A 283 9.96 0.19 -53.79
N SER A 284 9.25 1.09 -53.12
CA SER A 284 9.79 2.09 -52.19
C SER A 284 9.13 1.96 -50.82
N VAL A 285 9.68 1.09 -49.97
CA VAL A 285 9.28 1.03 -48.55
C VAL A 285 9.89 2.22 -47.83
N ALA A 286 9.08 3.21 -47.47
CA ALA A 286 9.50 4.31 -46.62
C ALA A 286 9.78 3.78 -45.21
N ALA A 287 11.06 3.78 -44.80
CA ALA A 287 11.47 3.32 -43.48
C ALA A 287 11.05 4.32 -42.39
N ARG A 288 9.80 4.22 -41.92
CA ARG A 288 9.24 5.04 -40.84
C ARG A 288 9.94 4.70 -39.52
N SER A 289 11.00 5.44 -39.21
CA SER A 289 11.69 5.38 -37.91
C SER A 289 10.80 5.97 -36.81
N GLU A 290 9.97 5.14 -36.18
CA GLU A 290 9.37 5.48 -34.90
C GLU A 290 10.45 5.63 -33.82
N SER A 291 10.42 6.75 -33.10
CA SER A 291 11.24 6.99 -31.92
C SER A 291 10.38 6.89 -30.66
N ARG A 292 10.67 5.92 -29.80
CA ARG A 292 10.04 5.78 -28.46
C ARG A 292 11.08 6.10 -27.39
N ASP A 293 10.73 6.85 -26.36
CA ASP A 293 11.64 7.13 -25.23
C ASP A 293 11.65 5.93 -24.25
N GLU A 294 12.81 5.30 -24.07
CA GLU A 294 13.02 4.23 -23.08
C GLU A 294 13.82 4.74 -21.88
N LEU A 295 13.48 4.30 -20.66
CA LEU A 295 14.33 4.50 -19.49
C LEU A 295 15.58 3.61 -19.58
N ARG A 296 16.73 4.22 -19.85
CA ARG A 296 18.01 3.53 -20.00
C ARG A 296 18.96 3.83 -18.86
N ASP A 297 19.62 2.78 -18.39
CA ASP A 297 20.67 2.84 -17.38
C ASP A 297 21.91 3.50 -18.01
N ILE A 298 22.34 4.63 -17.45
CA ILE A 298 23.40 5.48 -17.99
C ILE A 298 24.74 5.14 -17.34
N ASP A 299 24.72 4.96 -16.03
CA ASP A 299 25.91 4.74 -15.21
C ASP A 299 25.52 4.16 -13.83
N ARG A 300 26.50 3.62 -13.11
CA ARG A 300 26.34 3.15 -11.73
C ARG A 300 27.44 3.76 -10.85
N GLY A 301 27.08 4.19 -9.65
CA GLY A 301 27.94 5.06 -8.85
C GLY A 301 27.46 5.28 -7.43
N THR A 302 27.93 6.37 -6.83
CA THR A 302 27.57 6.81 -5.47
C THR A 302 26.70 8.06 -5.55
N LEU A 303 25.58 8.07 -4.82
CA LEU A 303 24.69 9.20 -4.64
C LEU A 303 24.92 9.82 -3.25
N VAL A 304 25.16 11.13 -3.18
CA VAL A 304 25.46 11.86 -1.94
C VAL A 304 24.54 13.06 -1.82
N LEU A 305 23.88 13.22 -0.66
CA LEU A 305 23.09 14.40 -0.32
C LEU A 305 23.87 15.26 0.67
N THR A 306 23.98 16.56 0.37
CA THR A 306 24.45 17.59 1.29
C THR A 306 23.35 18.60 1.60
N ASN A 307 23.56 19.44 2.61
CA ASN A 307 22.73 20.64 2.87
C ASN A 307 22.75 21.69 1.74
N LYS A 308 23.38 21.43 0.58
CA LYS A 308 23.47 22.37 -0.56
C LYS A 308 23.25 21.72 -1.92
N ARG A 309 23.50 20.41 -2.07
CA ARG A 309 23.41 19.71 -3.37
C ARG A 309 23.18 18.21 -3.24
N LEU A 310 22.46 17.67 -4.22
CA LEU A 310 22.42 16.24 -4.52
C LEU A 310 23.47 15.94 -5.60
N ILE A 311 24.34 14.98 -5.35
CA ILE A 311 25.52 14.69 -6.20
C ILE A 311 25.51 13.20 -6.55
N PHE A 312 25.67 12.86 -7.82
CA PHE A 312 25.93 11.49 -8.26
C PHE A 312 27.32 11.41 -8.89
N ILE A 313 28.12 10.41 -8.51
CA ILE A 313 29.46 10.15 -9.03
C ILE A 313 29.50 8.70 -9.52
N GLY A 314 29.45 8.51 -10.83
CA GLY A 314 29.62 7.23 -11.50
C GLY A 314 30.90 7.17 -12.36
N SER A 315 31.05 6.06 -13.09
CA SER A 315 32.22 5.77 -13.93
C SER A 315 32.34 6.58 -15.23
N LYS A 316 31.22 7.16 -15.69
CA LYS A 316 31.02 7.81 -16.99
C LYS A 316 30.25 9.13 -16.87
N ARG A 317 29.57 9.38 -15.75
CA ARG A 317 28.74 10.55 -15.49
C ARG A 317 28.87 11.01 -14.04
N THR A 318 29.04 12.31 -13.91
CA THR A 318 28.90 13.04 -12.64
C THR A 318 27.74 14.02 -12.79
N THR A 319 26.80 13.97 -11.87
CA THR A 319 25.70 14.94 -11.76
C THR A 319 25.87 15.74 -10.47
N ASN A 320 25.59 17.03 -10.52
CA ASN A 320 25.65 17.94 -9.38
C ASN A 320 24.44 18.87 -9.45
N ILE A 321 23.52 18.72 -8.50
CA ILE A 321 22.23 19.43 -8.45
C ILE A 321 22.25 20.35 -7.22
N ASP A 322 22.33 21.66 -7.41
CA ASP A 322 22.05 22.63 -6.35
C ASP A 322 20.59 22.44 -5.90
N LEU A 323 20.34 22.25 -4.60
CA LEU A 323 19.01 21.88 -4.12
C LEU A 323 17.95 22.93 -4.47
N ARG A 324 18.33 24.21 -4.54
CA ARG A 324 17.45 25.34 -4.92
C ARG A 324 16.97 25.30 -6.38
N LYS A 325 17.61 24.46 -7.22
CA LYS A 325 17.24 24.28 -8.63
C LYS A 325 16.36 23.05 -8.88
N ILE A 326 16.01 22.31 -7.84
CA ILE A 326 15.09 21.17 -7.94
C ILE A 326 13.66 21.72 -8.07
N ILE A 327 12.98 21.32 -9.14
CA ILE A 327 11.59 21.70 -9.43
C ILE A 327 10.64 20.67 -8.82
N SER A 328 10.99 19.38 -8.89
CA SER A 328 10.18 18.32 -8.29
C SER A 328 11.02 17.10 -7.91
N ILE A 329 10.52 16.35 -6.92
CA ILE A 329 11.01 15.01 -6.56
C ILE A 329 9.82 14.05 -6.48
N THR A 330 9.88 12.98 -7.28
CA THR A 330 8.98 11.84 -7.15
C THR A 330 9.69 10.73 -6.38
N ALA A 331 9.07 10.25 -5.31
CA ALA A 331 9.56 9.13 -4.53
C ALA A 331 9.05 7.80 -5.08
N TYR A 332 9.93 6.80 -5.13
CA TYR A 332 9.60 5.40 -5.40
C TYR A 332 10.09 4.52 -4.24
N LYS A 333 9.74 3.23 -4.24
CA LYS A 333 10.26 2.30 -3.22
C LYS A 333 11.80 2.23 -3.27
N ASP A 334 12.34 2.01 -4.47
CA ASP A 334 13.75 1.74 -4.76
C ASP A 334 14.59 2.98 -5.09
N GLY A 335 13.98 4.15 -5.20
CA GLY A 335 14.66 5.31 -5.80
C GLY A 335 13.90 6.62 -5.75
N ILE A 336 14.49 7.64 -6.36
CA ILE A 336 13.84 8.94 -6.63
C ILE A 336 13.97 9.31 -8.10
N ALA A 337 13.00 10.07 -8.60
CA ALA A 337 13.14 10.87 -9.82
C ALA A 337 13.30 12.35 -9.44
N SER A 338 14.22 13.06 -10.08
CA SER A 338 14.45 14.49 -9.89
C SER A 338 14.28 15.25 -11.20
N GLN A 339 13.49 16.32 -11.14
CA GLN A 339 13.40 17.34 -12.18
C GLN A 339 14.05 18.62 -11.67
N ARG A 340 14.80 19.33 -12.54
CA ARG A 340 15.52 20.55 -12.18
C ARG A 340 15.48 21.59 -13.29
N GLU A 341 15.74 22.84 -12.93
CA GLU A 341 15.99 23.89 -13.90
C GLU A 341 17.05 23.49 -14.92
N ASN A 342 16.96 24.07 -16.13
CA ASN A 342 17.96 23.93 -17.19
C ASN A 342 18.22 22.48 -17.65
N LYS A 343 17.33 21.52 -17.32
CA LYS A 343 17.36 20.15 -17.84
C LYS A 343 15.96 19.60 -18.09
N GLN A 344 15.63 19.40 -19.37
CA GLN A 344 14.34 18.84 -19.82
C GLN A 344 14.12 17.36 -19.45
N LYS A 345 15.20 16.58 -19.22
CA LYS A 345 15.11 15.14 -18.95
C LYS A 345 15.20 14.86 -17.45
N THR A 346 14.14 14.27 -16.88
CA THR A 346 14.12 13.70 -15.54
C THR A 346 15.29 12.71 -15.35
N GLU A 347 16.00 12.83 -14.24
CA GLU A 347 17.03 11.87 -13.81
C GLU A 347 16.44 10.96 -12.73
N TYR A 348 16.66 9.65 -12.87
CA TYR A 348 16.21 8.64 -11.92
C TYR A 348 17.41 8.01 -11.22
N PHE A 349 17.35 7.92 -9.89
CA PHE A 349 18.40 7.32 -9.06
C PHE A 349 17.82 6.13 -8.29
N THR A 350 18.19 4.91 -8.68
CA THR A 350 17.54 3.66 -8.21
C THR A 350 18.50 2.67 -7.53
N GLY A 351 17.92 1.78 -6.72
CA GLY A 351 18.64 0.87 -5.81
C GLY A 351 19.04 1.50 -4.47
N ILE A 352 18.34 2.56 -4.06
CA ILE A 352 18.48 3.26 -2.77
C ILE A 352 18.01 2.34 -1.62
N ASP A 353 16.96 1.55 -1.83
CA ASP A 353 16.35 0.60 -0.88
C ASP A 353 17.26 -0.57 -0.45
N ARG A 354 18.42 -0.73 -1.10
CA ARG A 354 19.46 -1.70 -0.73
C ARG A 354 20.29 -1.25 0.47
N HIS A 355 20.18 0.02 0.85
CA HIS A 355 20.80 0.60 2.05
C HIS A 355 19.77 0.67 3.17
N THR A 356 20.22 0.79 4.41
CA THR A 356 19.33 0.98 5.56
C THR A 356 19.56 2.32 6.26
N LEU A 357 18.51 2.80 6.93
CA LEU A 357 18.58 3.91 7.87
C LEU A 357 18.24 3.38 9.27
N THR A 358 19.05 3.74 10.25
CA THR A 358 18.69 3.64 11.67
C THR A 358 18.22 5.02 12.14
N PHE A 359 17.03 5.09 12.76
CA PHE A 359 16.53 6.31 13.38
C PHE A 359 15.83 5.99 14.71
N SER A 360 15.76 6.98 15.60
CA SER A 360 15.07 6.86 16.88
C SER A 360 13.96 7.90 17.00
N THR A 361 12.78 7.49 17.47
CA THR A 361 11.67 8.38 17.84
C THR A 361 10.84 7.71 18.93
N ASN A 362 10.11 8.48 19.76
CA ASN A 362 9.25 7.95 20.82
C ASN A 362 9.94 6.90 21.73
N GLY A 363 11.23 7.09 22.03
CA GLY A 363 12.06 6.17 22.81
C GLY A 363 12.40 4.83 22.13
N ARG A 364 12.00 4.62 20.88
CA ARG A 364 12.21 3.39 20.10
C ARG A 364 13.20 3.61 18.97
N SER A 365 14.05 2.62 18.72
CA SER A 365 15.02 2.61 17.63
C SER A 365 14.54 1.67 16.52
N HIS A 366 14.57 2.16 15.28
CA HIS A 366 14.10 1.47 14.08
C HIS A 366 15.24 1.36 13.07
N ASN A 367 15.39 0.19 12.45
CA ASN A 367 16.33 -0.04 11.34
C ASN A 367 15.52 -0.48 10.11
N VAL A 368 15.54 0.33 9.06
CA VAL A 368 14.59 0.26 7.92
C VAL A 368 15.30 0.39 6.58
N PRO A 369 14.74 -0.14 5.47
CA PRO A 369 15.24 0.17 4.13
C PRO A 369 15.18 1.67 3.83
N PHE A 370 16.23 2.22 3.23
CA PHE A 370 16.29 3.63 2.83
C PHE A 370 15.46 3.83 1.55
N THR A 371 14.17 4.15 1.71
CA THR A 371 13.26 4.32 0.56
C THR A 371 13.39 5.70 -0.11
N GLY A 372 12.81 5.84 -1.30
CA GLY A 372 12.68 7.14 -1.96
C GLY A 372 11.84 8.15 -1.17
N LEU A 373 10.95 7.72 -0.27
CA LEU A 373 10.21 8.62 0.63
C LEU A 373 11.15 9.29 1.63
N ILE A 374 12.06 8.52 2.24
CA ILE A 374 13.09 9.02 3.15
C ILE A 374 14.05 9.96 2.40
N MET A 375 14.48 9.58 1.18
CA MET A 375 15.32 10.46 0.35
C MET A 375 14.61 11.77 -0.02
N LYS A 376 13.34 11.70 -0.45
CA LYS A 376 12.54 12.88 -0.78
C LYS A 376 12.38 13.81 0.43
N ALA A 377 11.97 13.27 1.57
CA ALA A 377 11.84 14.04 2.81
C ALA A 377 13.17 14.68 3.24
N ALA A 378 14.29 13.96 3.15
CA ALA A 378 15.61 14.51 3.46
C ALA A 378 16.00 15.68 2.54
N ILE A 379 15.67 15.60 1.24
CA ILE A 379 15.97 16.68 0.29
C ILE A 379 15.04 17.88 0.51
N GLU A 380 13.73 17.66 0.65
CA GLU A 380 12.76 18.74 0.87
C GLU A 380 12.99 19.45 2.21
N GLY A 381 13.30 18.70 3.27
CA GLY A 381 13.71 19.26 4.57
C GLY A 381 15.00 20.08 4.48
N LYS A 382 15.96 19.69 3.63
CA LYS A 382 17.14 20.52 3.35
C LYS A 382 16.82 21.75 2.49
N ILE A 383 15.87 21.68 1.55
CA ILE A 383 15.41 22.85 0.79
C ILE A 383 14.77 23.90 1.71
N ARG A 384 13.98 23.47 2.71
CA ARG A 384 13.36 24.37 3.71
C ARG A 384 14.36 25.03 4.68
N GLN A 385 15.63 24.60 4.68
CA GLN A 385 16.70 25.10 5.56
C GLN A 385 17.72 26.01 4.83
N ILE A 386 17.45 26.41 3.59
CA ILE A 386 18.36 27.20 2.72
C ILE A 386 17.86 28.63 2.54
#